data_AF-A0A846M3F1-F1
#
_entry.id   AF-A0A846M3F1-F1
#
_cell.length_a   1.000
_cell.length_b   1.000
_cell.length_c   1.000
_cell.angle_alpha   90.00
_cell.angle_beta   90.00
_cell.angle_gamma   90.00
#
_symmetry.space_group_name_H-M   'P 1'
#
loop_
_entity.id
_entity.type
_entity.pdbx_description
1 polymer ?
#
loop_
_entity_poly.entity_id
_entity_poly.type
_entity_poly.pdbx_seq_one_letter_code
_entity_poly.pdbx_strand_id
1 'polypeptide(L)'
;MSLSPAFLDELRMRTSLSTLIGRTVKVQKAGREHKACCPFHNEKTPSFTINDEKGFYHCFGCGAHGDAIRWMTDHRGLPFMEAVKELAAAAGMDVPAPDPRAAKRNEQAKGLHDVMSAAQSFFEDQLGGIDGAEARDYLQRRGISDATRRAFGFGYSPDSRGKLKTALRDFGEPMLIEAGLLIDPDGERDSYDRFRGRLMLPIRDIRGRAIAFGGRILGQGEPKYLNSPDTPLFDKGRTLYNIDRASPASRQSGRIIVVEGYMDVIALAQAGFGEAVAPLGTALTEHQIERLWKMADVPILCFDGDAAGQKAAMRAAIRALPLLRPGMSLAFATLPTGKDPDDLVRAEGAAAMEAVLASAEPLVDRLWTHEQNAVPLDTPEQRAALKQRLSAITDAIVHPDVRAHYVQIFRQRYDALFFARTAQGGGPKGQRGGGSRPGWQRDRRGNWKAPLPPVGSEARAIGVSGMEQRLLRAVLASLLRHPDQIAVHREVLAGLYIGDPMLNQLARAMVAASFSQETVETDGLLTILGQGEVYNMAKGMLRADTFTFTSHRTKTDSGRVQRDLEEAIRVMAQGPELETALAEATRRAREDLNEESFAEQQRVHRMKMDHDQRLAELAQSEDII
;
A
#
# COMPACT_ATOMS: atom_id res chain seq x y z
N MET A 1 -33.40 16.56 -9.94
CA MET A 1 -33.59 17.72 -9.04
C MET A 1 -32.54 18.74 -9.43
N SER A 2 -32.93 19.86 -10.04
CA SER A 2 -31.98 20.94 -10.31
C SER A 2 -32.16 21.99 -9.23
N LEU A 3 -31.23 22.03 -8.27
CA LEU A 3 -31.08 23.19 -7.41
C LEU A 3 -30.47 24.30 -8.27
N SER A 4 -31.02 25.50 -8.23
CA SER A 4 -30.48 26.59 -9.04
C SER A 4 -29.03 26.88 -8.62
N PRO A 5 -28.13 27.21 -9.57
CA PRO A 5 -26.77 27.64 -9.23
C PRO A 5 -26.77 28.77 -8.19
N ALA A 6 -27.71 29.72 -8.32
CA ALA A 6 -27.91 30.81 -7.38
C ALA A 6 -28.23 30.33 -5.94
N PHE A 7 -29.05 29.30 -5.77
CA PHE A 7 -29.35 28.74 -4.44
C PHE A 7 -28.11 28.08 -3.82
N LEU A 8 -27.34 27.32 -4.61
CA LEU A 8 -26.11 26.69 -4.13
C LEU A 8 -25.05 27.73 -3.76
N ASP A 9 -24.94 28.82 -4.53
CA ASP A 9 -24.02 29.91 -4.25
C ASP A 9 -24.45 30.69 -3.00
N GLU A 10 -25.75 30.95 -2.83
CA GLU A 10 -26.28 31.54 -1.60
C GLU A 10 -26.02 30.66 -0.37
N LEU A 11 -26.21 29.34 -0.51
CA LEU A 11 -25.94 28.37 0.54
C LEU A 11 -24.45 28.35 0.94
N ARG A 12 -23.55 28.43 -0.04
CA ARG A 12 -22.10 28.56 0.21
C ARG A 12 -21.78 29.85 0.95
N MET A 13 -22.35 30.98 0.53
CA MET A 13 -22.12 32.27 1.17
C MET A 13 -22.63 32.34 2.61
N ARG A 14 -23.75 31.68 2.93
CA ARG A 14 -24.30 31.63 4.29
C ARG A 14 -23.61 30.61 5.20
N THR A 15 -22.77 29.75 4.64
CA THR A 15 -22.07 28.72 5.42
C THR A 15 -20.66 29.18 5.76
N SER A 16 -20.41 29.49 7.03
CA SER A 16 -19.04 29.68 7.53
C SER A 16 -18.31 28.33 7.55
N LEU A 17 -17.29 28.20 6.71
CA LEU A 17 -16.53 26.98 6.51
C LEU A 17 -15.67 26.66 7.73
N SER A 18 -15.08 27.66 8.37
CA SER A 18 -14.34 27.50 9.63
C SER A 18 -15.21 27.01 10.77
N THR A 19 -16.46 27.48 10.84
CA THR A 19 -17.45 27.04 11.84
C THR A 19 -17.91 25.61 11.56
N LEU A 20 -18.19 25.28 10.29
CA LEU A 20 -18.62 23.94 9.88
C LEU A 20 -17.52 22.90 10.17
N ILE A 21 -16.29 23.20 9.76
CA ILE A 21 -15.12 22.32 9.93
C ILE A 21 -14.70 22.26 11.40
N GLY A 22 -14.81 23.37 12.12
CA GLY A 22 -14.51 23.51 13.55
C GLY A 22 -15.32 22.60 14.47
N ARG A 23 -16.44 22.04 13.99
CA ARG A 23 -17.21 21.01 14.71
C ARG A 23 -16.47 19.68 14.81
N THR A 24 -15.55 19.41 13.89
CA THR A 24 -14.86 18.12 13.77
C THR A 24 -13.37 18.22 14.10
N VAL A 25 -12.73 19.34 13.72
CA VAL A 25 -11.31 19.55 13.96
C VAL A 25 -11.05 20.85 14.71
N LYS A 26 -9.97 20.88 15.49
CA LYS A 26 -9.56 22.09 16.20
C LYS A 26 -9.00 23.13 15.23
N VAL A 27 -9.81 24.14 14.95
CA VAL A 27 -9.47 25.26 14.05
C VAL A 27 -8.81 26.39 14.86
N GLN A 28 -7.71 26.93 14.34
CA GLN A 28 -6.96 28.06 14.91
C GLN A 28 -7.01 29.25 13.96
N LYS A 29 -7.24 30.45 14.49
CA LYS A 29 -7.26 31.67 13.68
C LYS A 29 -5.83 32.08 13.30
N ALA A 30 -5.60 32.36 12.02
CA ALA A 30 -4.31 32.75 11.47
C ALA A 30 -4.48 33.95 10.52
N GLY A 31 -4.63 35.15 11.11
CA GLY A 31 -4.89 36.37 10.35
C GLY A 31 -6.32 36.41 9.80
N ARG A 32 -6.44 36.54 8.48
CA ARG A 32 -7.73 36.51 7.75
C ARG A 32 -8.22 35.10 7.43
N GLU A 33 -7.36 34.10 7.59
CA GLU A 33 -7.67 32.70 7.34
C GLU A 33 -7.66 31.91 8.65
N HIS A 34 -8.11 30.66 8.59
CA HIS A 34 -7.99 29.72 9.68
C HIS A 34 -7.10 28.55 9.29
N LYS A 35 -6.45 27.93 10.27
CA LYS A 35 -5.59 26.76 10.10
C LYS A 35 -6.03 25.62 11.00
N ALA A 36 -5.94 24.39 10.52
CA ALA A 36 -6.18 23.18 11.29
C ALA A 36 -5.18 22.08 10.88
N CYS A 37 -5.09 21.03 11.69
CA CYS A 37 -4.52 19.78 11.20
C CYS A 37 -5.53 19.14 10.26
N CYS A 38 -5.04 18.61 9.15
CA CYS A 38 -5.88 18.08 8.10
C CYS A 38 -6.69 16.86 8.59
N PRO A 39 -8.01 16.84 8.33
CA PRO A 39 -8.87 15.70 8.67
C PRO A 39 -8.83 14.57 7.62
N PHE A 40 -8.20 14.81 6.47
CA PHE A 40 -8.11 13.85 5.37
C PHE A 40 -6.81 13.02 5.40
N HIS A 41 -5.81 13.44 6.17
CA HIS A 41 -4.55 12.71 6.35
C HIS A 41 -3.93 13.06 7.71
N ASN A 42 -3.11 12.18 8.27
CA ASN A 42 -2.59 12.35 9.62
C ASN A 42 -1.34 13.26 9.63
N GLU A 43 -1.45 14.44 10.23
CA GLU A 43 -0.34 15.39 10.38
C GLU A 43 -0.30 16.02 11.78
N LYS A 44 0.91 16.38 12.24
CA LYS A 44 1.12 17.05 13.54
C LYS A 44 1.17 18.57 13.43
N THR A 45 1.47 19.09 12.24
CA THR A 45 1.57 20.52 11.96
C THR A 45 0.36 20.98 11.14
N PRO A 46 -0.29 22.11 11.45
CA PRO A 46 -1.45 22.58 10.70
C PRO A 46 -1.11 22.94 9.25
N SER A 47 -1.47 22.10 8.27
CA SER A 47 -1.36 22.42 6.83
C SER A 47 -2.71 22.66 6.14
N PHE A 48 -3.80 22.50 6.89
CA PHE A 48 -5.15 22.71 6.39
C PHE A 48 -5.58 24.16 6.58
N THR A 49 -5.64 24.92 5.48
CA THR A 49 -6.06 26.33 5.48
C THR A 49 -7.52 26.44 5.08
N ILE A 50 -8.27 27.28 5.79
CA ILE A 50 -9.69 27.54 5.58
C ILE A 50 -9.87 29.05 5.37
N ASN A 51 -10.45 29.42 4.24
CA ASN A 51 -10.74 30.81 3.90
C ASN A 51 -12.27 31.00 3.81
N ASP A 52 -12.86 31.63 4.83
CA ASP A 52 -14.31 31.89 4.87
C ASP A 52 -14.73 32.94 3.84
N GLU A 53 -13.91 33.96 3.59
CA GLU A 53 -14.21 35.03 2.62
C GLU A 53 -14.30 34.48 1.19
N LYS A 54 -13.42 33.54 0.84
CA LYS A 54 -13.39 32.88 -0.47
C LYS A 54 -14.20 31.60 -0.53
N GLY A 55 -14.71 31.12 0.61
CA GLY A 55 -15.61 29.96 0.70
C GLY A 55 -14.96 28.59 0.40
N PHE A 56 -13.64 28.45 0.55
CA PHE A 56 -12.95 27.18 0.29
C PHE A 56 -11.91 26.82 1.36
N TYR A 57 -11.61 25.53 1.44
CA TYR A 57 -10.47 25.00 2.19
C TYR A 57 -9.44 24.40 1.23
N HIS A 58 -8.17 24.41 1.65
CA HIS A 58 -7.08 23.77 0.94
C HIS A 58 -6.07 23.20 1.94
N CYS A 59 -5.69 21.94 1.74
CA CYS A 59 -4.62 21.30 2.50
C CYS A 59 -3.32 21.31 1.70
N PHE A 60 -2.27 21.94 2.25
CA PHE A 60 -0.95 21.97 1.61
C PHE A 60 -0.16 20.66 1.78
N GLY A 61 -0.56 19.78 2.70
CA GLY A 61 0.06 18.45 2.87
C GLY A 61 -0.43 17.40 1.86
N CYS A 62 -1.76 17.24 1.72
CA CYS A 62 -2.36 16.19 0.88
C CYS A 62 -3.10 16.69 -0.37
N GLY A 63 -3.20 18.01 -0.58
CA GLY A 63 -3.90 18.60 -1.73
C GLY A 63 -5.42 18.59 -1.64
N ALA A 64 -6.01 18.13 -0.53
CA ALA A 64 -7.47 18.16 -0.34
C ALA A 64 -8.00 19.59 -0.46
N HIS A 65 -8.98 19.79 -1.34
CA HIS A 65 -9.55 21.11 -1.66
C HIS A 65 -11.07 21.00 -1.85
N GLY A 66 -11.82 21.97 -1.33
CA GLY A 66 -13.28 21.98 -1.48
C GLY A 66 -13.99 23.13 -0.80
N ASP A 67 -15.31 23.15 -0.97
CA ASP A 67 -16.24 24.08 -0.34
C ASP A 67 -17.02 23.40 0.79
N ALA A 68 -18.01 24.09 1.37
CA ALA A 68 -18.85 23.57 2.44
C ALA A 68 -19.61 22.30 2.05
N ILE A 69 -20.08 22.19 0.81
CA ILE A 69 -20.83 21.03 0.33
C ILE A 69 -19.86 19.86 0.16
N ARG A 70 -18.70 20.11 -0.45
CA ARG A 70 -17.66 19.11 -0.66
C ARG A 70 -17.08 18.59 0.65
N TRP A 71 -16.99 19.41 1.68
CA TRP A 71 -16.68 18.98 3.04
C TRP A 71 -17.68 17.92 3.54
N MET A 72 -18.97 18.17 3.37
CA MET A 72 -20.04 17.26 3.80
C MET A 72 -20.06 15.96 3.00
N THR A 73 -19.73 15.99 1.70
CA THR A 73 -19.67 14.79 0.87
C THR A 73 -18.39 13.98 1.08
N ASP A 74 -17.23 14.64 1.04
CA ASP A 74 -15.94 13.95 0.97
C ASP A 74 -15.44 13.56 2.36
N HIS A 75 -15.72 14.38 3.38
CA HIS A 75 -15.33 14.07 4.77
C HIS A 75 -16.40 13.29 5.52
N ARG A 76 -17.68 13.72 5.45
CA ARG A 76 -18.77 13.04 6.18
C ARG A 76 -19.46 11.92 5.39
N GLY A 77 -19.12 11.75 4.11
CA GLY A 77 -19.70 10.70 3.28
C GLY A 77 -21.18 10.89 2.94
N LEU A 78 -21.73 12.10 3.13
CA LEU A 78 -23.15 12.35 2.91
C LEU A 78 -23.47 12.40 1.41
N PRO A 79 -24.61 11.83 0.97
CA PRO A 79 -25.13 12.09 -0.38
C PRO A 79 -25.35 13.59 -0.60
N PHE A 80 -25.05 14.09 -1.79
CA PHE A 80 -25.09 15.53 -2.13
C PHE A 80 -26.37 16.25 -1.67
N MET A 81 -27.55 15.67 -1.90
CA MET A 81 -28.81 16.29 -1.49
C MET A 81 -29.00 16.34 0.03
N GLU A 82 -28.50 15.34 0.77
CA GLU A 82 -28.56 15.34 2.23
C GLU A 82 -27.57 16.35 2.81
N ALA A 83 -26.37 16.47 2.20
CA ALA A 83 -25.41 17.52 2.53
C ALA A 83 -26.02 18.92 2.34
N VAL A 84 -26.71 19.16 1.21
CA VAL A 84 -27.40 20.43 0.95
C VAL A 84 -28.50 20.71 1.98
N LYS A 85 -29.34 19.72 2.30
CA LYS A 85 -30.40 19.88 3.31
C LYS A 85 -29.84 20.22 4.69
N GLU A 86 -28.79 19.54 5.11
CA GLU A 86 -28.19 19.76 6.43
C GLU A 86 -27.54 21.15 6.51
N LEU A 87 -26.83 21.57 5.46
CA LEU A 87 -26.26 22.91 5.38
C LEU A 87 -27.35 23.99 5.34
N ALA A 88 -28.42 23.77 4.56
CA ALA A 88 -29.52 24.72 4.44
C ALA A 88 -30.27 24.89 5.77
N ALA A 89 -30.56 23.79 6.47
CA ALA A 89 -31.14 23.82 7.81
C ALA A 89 -30.24 24.59 8.80
N ALA A 90 -28.92 24.36 8.76
CA ALA A 90 -27.97 25.09 9.60
C ALA A 90 -27.86 26.58 9.24
N ALA A 91 -28.05 26.93 7.97
CA ALA A 91 -28.03 28.30 7.45
C ALA A 91 -29.39 29.03 7.54
N GLY A 92 -30.42 28.38 8.11
CA GLY A 92 -31.79 28.93 8.15
C GLY A 92 -32.39 29.16 6.76
N MET A 93 -31.96 28.38 5.77
CA MET A 93 -32.46 28.41 4.41
C MET A 93 -33.43 27.25 4.20
N ASP A 94 -34.61 27.56 3.68
CA ASP A 94 -35.50 26.53 3.18
C ASP A 94 -34.95 25.99 1.87
N VAL A 95 -34.68 24.68 1.81
CA VAL A 95 -34.37 24.04 0.54
C VAL A 95 -35.61 24.17 -0.35
N PRO A 96 -35.49 24.72 -1.57
CA PRO A 96 -36.62 24.90 -2.46
C PRO A 96 -37.43 23.60 -2.54
N ALA A 97 -38.70 23.69 -2.13
CA ALA A 97 -39.61 22.57 -2.24
C ALA A 97 -39.61 22.13 -3.72
N PRO A 98 -39.54 20.82 -4.02
CA PRO A 98 -39.74 20.36 -5.38
C PRO A 98 -41.06 20.95 -5.86
N ASP A 99 -41.04 21.77 -6.93
CA ASP A 99 -42.29 22.28 -7.52
C ASP A 99 -43.18 21.04 -7.72
N PRO A 100 -44.35 20.92 -7.07
CA PRO A 100 -45.16 19.73 -7.15
C PRO A 100 -45.55 19.39 -8.59
N ARG A 101 -45.56 20.37 -9.49
CA ARG A 101 -45.76 20.15 -10.93
C ARG A 101 -44.49 19.69 -11.63
N ALA A 102 -43.32 20.29 -11.39
CA ALA A 102 -42.05 19.79 -11.93
C ALA A 102 -41.63 18.45 -11.34
N ALA A 103 -41.87 18.19 -10.05
CA ALA A 103 -41.63 16.92 -9.37
C ALA A 103 -42.54 15.84 -9.92
N LYS A 104 -43.85 16.11 -10.07
CA LYS A 104 -44.80 15.19 -10.72
C LYS A 104 -44.51 15.02 -12.21
N ARG A 105 -44.04 16.06 -12.92
CA ARG A 105 -43.59 15.98 -14.32
C ARG A 105 -42.27 15.23 -14.47
N ASN A 106 -41.39 15.27 -13.47
CA ASN A 106 -40.10 14.56 -13.43
C ASN A 106 -40.25 13.13 -12.88
N GLU A 107 -41.28 12.86 -12.07
CA GLU A 107 -41.80 11.52 -11.73
C GLU A 107 -42.53 10.89 -12.93
N GLN A 108 -43.18 11.72 -13.77
CA GLN A 108 -43.82 11.29 -15.01
C GLN A 108 -42.85 11.23 -16.20
N ALA A 109 -41.69 11.90 -16.11
CA ALA A 109 -40.68 11.85 -17.16
C ALA A 109 -39.89 10.56 -17.01
N LYS A 110 -40.01 9.69 -18.02
CA LYS A 110 -39.17 8.50 -18.15
C LYS A 110 -37.70 8.93 -18.08
N GLY A 111 -36.95 8.37 -17.15
CA GLY A 111 -35.51 8.60 -16.99
C GLY A 111 -34.66 7.49 -17.62
N LEU A 112 -33.34 7.67 -17.63
CA LEU A 112 -32.41 6.65 -18.15
C LEU A 112 -32.53 5.29 -17.41
N HIS A 113 -32.87 5.28 -16.12
CA HIS A 113 -33.11 4.02 -15.41
C HIS A 113 -34.36 3.30 -15.92
N ASP A 114 -35.41 4.02 -16.34
CA ASP A 114 -36.61 3.42 -16.91
C ASP A 114 -36.30 2.82 -18.28
N VAL A 115 -35.46 3.50 -19.09
CA VAL A 115 -34.92 2.97 -20.34
C VAL A 115 -34.17 1.66 -20.10
N MET A 116 -33.26 1.63 -19.12
CA MET A 116 -32.46 0.43 -18.82
C MET A 116 -33.33 -0.72 -18.30
N SER A 117 -34.35 -0.42 -17.48
CA SER A 117 -35.31 -1.43 -17.01
C SER A 117 -36.15 -2.00 -18.16
N ALA A 118 -36.62 -1.14 -19.08
CA ALA A 118 -37.36 -1.57 -20.25
C ALA A 118 -36.49 -2.39 -21.22
N ALA A 119 -35.23 -2.00 -21.42
CA ALA A 119 -34.27 -2.75 -22.22
C ALA A 119 -33.96 -4.12 -21.59
N GLN A 120 -33.78 -4.19 -20.27
CA GLN A 120 -33.59 -5.47 -19.57
C GLN A 120 -34.79 -6.39 -19.79
N SER A 121 -36.00 -5.87 -19.59
CA SER A 121 -37.25 -6.63 -19.79
C SER A 121 -37.36 -7.13 -21.24
N PHE A 122 -37.08 -6.27 -22.22
CA PHE A 122 -37.05 -6.64 -23.62
C PHE A 122 -36.06 -7.79 -23.88
N PHE A 123 -34.82 -7.70 -23.39
CA PHE A 123 -33.84 -8.76 -23.61
C PHE A 123 -34.23 -10.07 -22.92
N GLU A 124 -34.82 -10.03 -21.73
CA GLU A 124 -35.34 -11.21 -21.03
C GLU A 124 -36.48 -11.87 -21.84
N ASP A 125 -37.40 -11.08 -22.38
CA ASP A 125 -38.48 -11.57 -23.25
C ASP A 125 -37.93 -12.20 -24.53
N GLN A 126 -36.94 -11.56 -25.17
CA GLN A 126 -36.28 -12.12 -26.36
C GLN A 126 -35.55 -13.43 -26.03
N LEU A 127 -34.95 -13.56 -24.85
CA LEU A 127 -34.33 -14.81 -24.40
C LEU A 127 -35.37 -15.90 -24.15
N GLY A 128 -36.61 -15.56 -23.79
CA GLY A 128 -37.73 -16.51 -23.68
C GLY A 128 -38.38 -16.87 -25.00
N GLY A 129 -38.29 -15.99 -26.01
CA GLY A 129 -38.90 -16.16 -27.33
C GLY A 129 -38.18 -17.14 -28.27
N ILE A 130 -38.65 -17.21 -29.52
CA ILE A 130 -38.10 -18.11 -30.55
C ILE A 130 -36.63 -17.76 -30.85
N ASP A 131 -36.32 -16.47 -31.03
CA ASP A 131 -34.97 -15.99 -31.36
C ASP A 131 -33.93 -16.34 -30.28
N GLY A 132 -34.34 -16.53 -29.03
CA GLY A 132 -33.47 -16.86 -27.90
C GLY A 132 -33.05 -18.34 -27.81
N ALA A 133 -33.48 -19.21 -28.73
CA ALA A 133 -33.22 -20.65 -28.64
C ALA A 133 -31.73 -20.99 -28.52
N GLU A 134 -30.89 -20.46 -29.42
CA GLU A 134 -29.44 -20.69 -29.40
C GLU A 134 -28.79 -20.18 -28.10
N ALA A 135 -29.27 -19.05 -27.57
CA ALA A 135 -28.80 -18.48 -26.31
C ALA A 135 -29.12 -19.39 -25.12
N ARG A 136 -30.31 -19.97 -25.08
CA ARG A 136 -30.71 -20.95 -24.04
C ARG A 136 -29.88 -22.23 -24.14
N ASP A 137 -29.66 -22.75 -25.34
CA ASP A 137 -28.83 -23.94 -25.57
C ASP A 137 -27.37 -23.69 -25.14
N TYR A 138 -26.85 -22.49 -25.41
CA TYR A 138 -25.53 -22.09 -24.92
C TYR A 138 -25.46 -22.08 -23.38
N LEU A 139 -26.44 -21.47 -22.70
CA LEU A 139 -26.51 -21.45 -21.24
C LEU A 139 -26.59 -22.86 -20.65
N GLN A 140 -27.39 -23.73 -21.26
CA GLN A 140 -27.52 -25.12 -20.85
C GLN A 140 -26.20 -25.90 -21.00
N ARG A 141 -25.50 -25.77 -22.14
CA ARG A 141 -24.15 -26.37 -22.32
C ARG A 141 -23.13 -25.82 -21.33
N ARG A 142 -23.29 -24.57 -20.92
CA ARG A 142 -22.48 -23.97 -19.86
C ARG A 142 -22.87 -24.41 -18.44
N GLY A 143 -23.94 -25.17 -18.28
CA GLY A 143 -24.41 -25.62 -16.97
C GLY A 143 -25.00 -24.49 -16.12
N ILE A 144 -25.41 -23.38 -16.75
CA ILE A 144 -26.05 -22.27 -16.04
C ILE A 144 -27.49 -22.68 -15.73
N SER A 145 -27.80 -22.78 -14.43
CA SER A 145 -29.13 -23.16 -13.97
C SER A 145 -30.14 -22.09 -14.33
N ASP A 146 -31.40 -22.50 -14.42
CA ASP A 146 -32.50 -21.61 -14.75
C ASP A 146 -32.76 -20.57 -13.63
N ALA A 147 -32.46 -20.94 -12.38
CA ALA A 147 -32.47 -20.04 -11.24
C ALA A 147 -31.36 -18.99 -11.35
N THR A 148 -30.13 -19.39 -11.71
CA THR A 148 -29.00 -18.48 -11.95
C THR A 148 -29.28 -17.54 -13.12
N ARG A 149 -29.85 -18.08 -14.22
CA ARG A 149 -30.26 -17.31 -15.40
C ARG A 149 -31.20 -16.16 -15.02
N ARG A 150 -32.24 -16.46 -14.24
CA ARG A 150 -33.20 -15.46 -13.73
C ARG A 150 -32.56 -14.50 -12.73
N ALA A 151 -31.78 -15.02 -11.78
CA ALA A 151 -31.13 -14.20 -10.76
C ALA A 151 -30.22 -13.15 -11.38
N PHE A 152 -29.37 -13.52 -12.34
CA PHE A 152 -28.49 -12.56 -13.02
C PHE A 152 -29.18 -11.71 -14.09
N GLY A 153 -30.45 -12.00 -14.42
CA GLY A 153 -31.23 -11.26 -15.42
C GLY A 153 -30.70 -11.44 -16.84
N PHE A 154 -30.27 -12.66 -17.18
CA PHE A 154 -29.81 -12.95 -18.54
C PHE A 154 -30.91 -12.62 -19.56
N GLY A 155 -30.50 -12.00 -20.65
CA GLY A 155 -31.36 -11.72 -21.80
C GLY A 155 -30.68 -12.08 -23.11
N TYR A 156 -31.33 -11.76 -24.22
CA TYR A 156 -30.81 -11.95 -25.56
C TYR A 156 -31.13 -10.73 -26.43
N SER A 157 -30.14 -10.24 -27.16
CA SER A 157 -30.35 -9.25 -28.22
C SER A 157 -30.36 -9.99 -29.57
N PRO A 158 -31.50 -10.03 -30.27
CA PRO A 158 -31.59 -10.65 -31.59
C PRO A 158 -30.62 -10.03 -32.59
N ASP A 159 -30.24 -10.80 -33.61
CA ASP A 159 -29.39 -10.29 -34.69
C ASP A 159 -30.20 -9.42 -35.65
N SER A 160 -30.50 -8.20 -35.20
CA SER A 160 -31.28 -7.20 -35.93
C SER A 160 -30.74 -5.81 -35.64
N ARG A 161 -30.87 -4.90 -36.61
CA ARG A 161 -30.36 -3.52 -36.49
C ARG A 161 -31.29 -2.56 -35.76
N GLY A 162 -32.55 -2.90 -35.51
CA GLY A 162 -33.51 -1.93 -34.97
C GLY A 162 -34.66 -2.54 -34.18
N LYS A 163 -34.52 -3.79 -33.72
CA LYS A 163 -35.59 -4.48 -32.97
C LYS A 163 -35.77 -3.85 -31.59
N LEU A 164 -34.66 -3.53 -30.91
CA LEU A 164 -34.68 -2.80 -29.64
C LEU A 164 -35.16 -1.36 -29.86
N LYS A 165 -34.62 -0.66 -30.87
CA LYS A 165 -35.07 0.70 -31.26
C LYS A 165 -36.59 0.76 -31.44
N THR A 166 -37.16 -0.21 -32.16
CA THR A 166 -38.61 -0.28 -32.41
C THR A 166 -39.39 -0.58 -31.14
N ALA A 167 -38.92 -1.53 -30.31
CA ALA A 167 -39.58 -1.92 -29.08
C ALA A 167 -39.61 -0.79 -28.03
N LEU A 168 -38.57 0.06 -28.00
CA LEU A 168 -38.42 1.15 -27.03
C LEU A 168 -38.65 2.54 -27.63
N ARG A 169 -39.33 2.63 -28.78
CA ARG A 169 -39.58 3.90 -29.49
C ARG A 169 -40.23 4.98 -28.62
N ASP A 170 -41.03 4.58 -27.63
CA ASP A 170 -41.76 5.48 -26.73
C ASP A 170 -40.87 6.22 -25.73
N PHE A 171 -39.56 5.92 -25.69
CA PHE A 171 -38.55 6.68 -24.94
C PHE A 171 -37.84 7.73 -25.83
N GLY A 172 -37.93 7.59 -27.15
CA GLY A 172 -37.22 8.45 -28.11
C GLY A 172 -35.74 8.06 -28.29
N GLU A 173 -35.24 8.22 -29.52
CA GLU A 173 -33.87 7.86 -29.88
C GLU A 173 -32.77 8.55 -29.04
N PRO A 174 -32.87 9.86 -28.72
CA PRO A 174 -31.82 10.53 -27.94
C PRO A 174 -31.56 9.87 -26.59
N MET A 175 -32.61 9.43 -25.90
CA MET A 175 -32.48 8.72 -24.62
C MET A 175 -31.86 7.33 -24.78
N LEU A 176 -32.19 6.61 -25.86
CA LEU A 176 -31.61 5.29 -26.13
C LEU A 176 -30.12 5.40 -26.53
N ILE A 177 -29.72 6.47 -27.21
CA ILE A 177 -28.32 6.79 -27.52
C ILE A 177 -27.57 7.17 -26.23
N GLU A 178 -28.13 8.05 -25.40
CA GLU A 178 -27.54 8.47 -24.11
C GLU A 178 -27.39 7.29 -23.13
N ALA A 179 -28.32 6.34 -23.15
CA ALA A 179 -28.24 5.08 -22.40
C ALA A 179 -27.23 4.07 -23.00
N GLY A 180 -26.62 4.38 -24.15
CA GLY A 180 -25.66 3.51 -24.82
C GLY A 180 -26.26 2.26 -25.46
N LEU A 181 -27.56 2.27 -25.75
CA LEU A 181 -28.30 1.15 -26.36
C LEU A 181 -28.33 1.24 -27.90
N LEU A 182 -28.27 2.46 -28.44
CA LEU A 182 -28.15 2.71 -29.89
C LEU A 182 -26.79 3.33 -30.23
N ILE A 183 -26.37 3.12 -31.47
CA ILE A 183 -25.24 3.82 -32.09
C ILE A 183 -25.81 4.81 -33.11
N ASP A 184 -25.41 6.07 -32.99
CA ASP A 184 -25.67 7.11 -33.98
C ASP A 184 -24.40 7.32 -34.83
N PRO A 185 -24.40 6.94 -36.12
CA PRO A 185 -23.29 7.16 -37.04
C PRO A 185 -23.26 8.61 -37.53
N ASP A 186 -22.94 9.53 -36.61
CA ASP A 186 -22.70 10.95 -36.84
C ASP A 186 -23.89 11.74 -37.42
N GLY A 187 -25.14 11.26 -37.22
CA GLY A 187 -26.36 11.93 -37.67
C GLY A 187 -26.65 11.86 -39.17
N GLU A 188 -25.76 11.26 -39.98
CA GLU A 188 -25.91 11.12 -41.43
C GLU A 188 -26.70 9.86 -41.84
N ARG A 189 -26.75 8.84 -40.98
CA ARG A 189 -27.46 7.58 -41.24
C ARG A 189 -28.35 7.21 -40.06
N ASP A 190 -29.31 6.33 -40.32
CA ASP A 190 -30.25 5.87 -39.30
C ASP A 190 -29.53 5.19 -38.13
N SER A 191 -29.91 5.56 -36.90
CA SER A 191 -29.38 4.98 -35.68
C SER A 191 -29.76 3.50 -35.58
N TYR A 192 -28.90 2.69 -34.96
CA TYR A 192 -29.09 1.23 -34.92
C TYR A 192 -28.69 0.61 -33.58
N ASP A 193 -29.29 -0.54 -33.28
CA ASP A 193 -29.08 -1.30 -32.04
C ASP A 193 -27.59 -1.61 -31.83
N ARG A 194 -27.03 -1.23 -30.67
CA ARG A 194 -25.62 -1.49 -30.34
C ARG A 194 -25.32 -2.98 -30.24
N PHE A 195 -26.18 -3.71 -29.53
CA PHE A 195 -26.02 -5.14 -29.27
C PHE A 195 -26.85 -5.93 -30.27
N ARG A 196 -26.24 -6.90 -30.97
CA ARG A 196 -26.89 -7.71 -32.00
C ARG A 196 -26.35 -9.12 -31.96
N GLY A 197 -27.23 -10.13 -31.96
CA GLY A 197 -26.86 -11.54 -31.89
C GLY A 197 -26.07 -11.91 -30.63
N ARG A 198 -26.42 -11.30 -29.49
CA ARG A 198 -25.63 -11.39 -28.25
C ARG A 198 -26.47 -11.85 -27.08
N LEU A 199 -25.92 -12.77 -26.29
CA LEU A 199 -26.37 -13.04 -24.94
C LEU A 199 -26.09 -11.82 -24.07
N MET A 200 -27.13 -11.29 -23.44
CA MET A 200 -27.10 -10.05 -22.69
C MET A 200 -26.98 -10.32 -21.19
N LEU A 201 -26.05 -9.61 -20.55
CA LEU A 201 -25.79 -9.66 -19.12
C LEU A 201 -25.94 -8.23 -18.55
N PRO A 202 -26.95 -7.94 -17.73
CA PRO A 202 -27.13 -6.62 -17.15
C PRO A 202 -26.02 -6.32 -16.14
N ILE A 203 -25.45 -5.14 -16.23
CA ILE A 203 -24.53 -4.57 -15.24
C ILE A 203 -25.35 -3.68 -14.33
N ARG A 204 -25.26 -3.92 -13.02
CA ARG A 204 -26.11 -3.28 -12.00
C ARG A 204 -25.31 -2.34 -11.11
N ASP A 205 -25.98 -1.29 -10.63
CA ASP A 205 -25.45 -0.47 -9.53
C ASP A 205 -25.56 -1.21 -8.19
N ILE A 206 -25.05 -0.61 -7.10
CA ILE A 206 -25.10 -1.21 -5.76
C ILE A 206 -26.53 -1.44 -5.23
N ARG A 207 -27.55 -0.85 -5.86
CA ARG A 207 -28.97 -1.03 -5.53
C ARG A 207 -29.65 -2.10 -6.40
N GLY A 208 -28.91 -2.76 -7.28
CA GLY A 208 -29.42 -3.81 -8.17
C GLY A 208 -30.13 -3.29 -9.43
N ARG A 209 -30.08 -1.99 -9.70
CA ARG A 209 -30.71 -1.39 -10.89
C ARG A 209 -29.78 -1.53 -12.08
N ALA A 210 -30.31 -1.92 -13.25
CA ALA A 210 -29.53 -1.99 -14.48
C ALA A 210 -29.03 -0.59 -14.87
N ILE A 211 -27.73 -0.48 -15.15
CA ILE A 211 -27.05 0.77 -15.55
C ILE A 211 -26.24 0.62 -16.82
N ALA A 212 -25.94 -0.61 -17.24
CA ALA A 212 -25.27 -0.95 -18.50
C ALA A 212 -25.53 -2.42 -18.85
N PHE A 213 -25.04 -2.86 -20.01
CA PHE A 213 -25.06 -4.26 -20.40
C PHE A 213 -23.68 -4.72 -20.90
N GLY A 214 -23.34 -5.97 -20.59
CA GLY A 214 -22.36 -6.77 -21.31
C GLY A 214 -23.09 -7.67 -22.31
N GLY A 215 -22.52 -7.84 -23.50
CA GLY A 215 -23.09 -8.65 -24.57
C GLY A 215 -22.07 -9.64 -25.12
N ARG A 216 -22.34 -10.94 -24.98
CA ARG A 216 -21.48 -12.02 -25.48
C ARG A 216 -22.02 -12.58 -26.79
N ILE A 217 -21.21 -12.61 -27.85
CA ILE A 217 -21.62 -13.30 -29.09
C ILE A 217 -21.74 -14.82 -28.86
N LEU A 218 -22.65 -15.46 -29.60
CA LEU A 218 -22.83 -16.91 -29.58
C LEU A 218 -22.11 -17.60 -30.75
N GLY A 219 -22.11 -16.96 -31.92
CA GLY A 219 -21.42 -17.42 -33.13
C GLY A 219 -20.04 -16.77 -33.34
N GLN A 220 -19.65 -16.68 -34.62
CA GLN A 220 -18.39 -16.08 -35.04
C GLN A 220 -18.48 -14.55 -35.08
N GLY A 221 -17.40 -13.86 -34.69
CA GLY A 221 -17.30 -12.41 -34.75
C GLY A 221 -16.41 -11.83 -33.66
N GLU A 222 -16.17 -10.52 -33.72
CA GLU A 222 -15.44 -9.79 -32.69
C GLU A 222 -16.16 -8.48 -32.31
N PRO A 223 -16.00 -8.01 -31.06
CA PRO A 223 -15.33 -8.68 -29.95
C PRO A 223 -16.23 -9.75 -29.29
N LYS A 224 -15.60 -10.76 -28.67
CA LYS A 224 -16.29 -11.86 -27.95
C LYS A 224 -17.25 -11.32 -26.88
N TYR A 225 -16.80 -10.33 -26.11
CA TYR A 225 -17.62 -9.55 -25.19
C TYR A 225 -17.60 -8.08 -25.60
N LEU A 226 -18.78 -7.46 -25.64
CA LEU A 226 -18.97 -6.04 -25.88
C LEU A 226 -19.67 -5.44 -24.66
N ASN A 227 -19.12 -4.38 -24.10
CA ASN A 227 -19.79 -3.64 -23.03
C ASN A 227 -20.46 -2.38 -23.60
N SER A 228 -21.49 -1.89 -22.90
CA SER A 228 -22.00 -0.53 -23.08
C SER A 228 -20.84 0.48 -23.02
N PRO A 229 -20.93 1.60 -23.76
CA PRO A 229 -19.99 2.70 -23.58
C PRO A 229 -20.21 3.35 -22.21
N ASP A 230 -19.32 4.25 -21.79
CA ASP A 230 -19.60 5.07 -20.60
C ASP A 230 -20.84 5.96 -20.86
N THR A 231 -21.68 6.11 -19.84
CA THR A 231 -22.93 6.88 -19.87
C THR A 231 -23.09 7.64 -18.55
N PRO A 232 -24.09 8.55 -18.44
CA PRO A 232 -24.39 9.18 -17.15
C PRO A 232 -24.71 8.21 -16.01
N LEU A 233 -25.16 6.99 -16.33
CA LEU A 233 -25.44 5.94 -15.33
C LEU A 233 -24.28 4.99 -15.09
N PHE A 234 -23.30 4.93 -16.01
CA PHE A 234 -22.31 3.88 -16.05
C PHE A 234 -20.91 4.40 -16.36
N ASP A 235 -20.01 4.16 -15.40
CA ASP A 235 -18.57 4.39 -15.54
C ASP A 235 -17.88 3.02 -15.39
N LYS A 236 -17.28 2.56 -16.49
CA LYS A 236 -16.58 1.28 -16.58
C LYS A 236 -15.43 1.19 -15.57
N GLY A 237 -14.69 2.27 -15.37
CA GLY A 237 -13.53 2.35 -14.49
C GLY A 237 -13.88 2.38 -13.01
N ARG A 238 -15.15 2.56 -12.64
CA ARG A 238 -15.60 2.61 -11.23
C ARG A 238 -16.57 1.49 -10.86
N THR A 239 -17.10 0.79 -11.85
CA THR A 239 -18.11 -0.25 -11.65
C THR A 239 -17.46 -1.63 -11.64
N LEU A 240 -17.93 -2.49 -10.73
CA LEU A 240 -17.60 -3.90 -10.68
C LEU A 240 -18.87 -4.69 -11.00
N TYR A 241 -18.75 -5.72 -11.85
CA TYR A 241 -19.86 -6.62 -12.11
C TYR A 241 -20.26 -7.35 -10.82
N ASN A 242 -21.57 -7.60 -10.65
CA ASN A 242 -22.17 -8.30 -9.52
C ASN A 242 -22.02 -7.61 -8.14
N ILE A 243 -21.66 -6.32 -8.12
CA ILE A 243 -21.45 -5.60 -6.85
C ILE A 243 -22.71 -5.52 -5.96
N ASP A 244 -23.91 -5.51 -6.56
CA ASP A 244 -25.20 -5.51 -5.87
C ASP A 244 -25.38 -6.75 -4.98
N ARG A 245 -24.94 -7.92 -5.46
CA ARG A 245 -25.03 -9.20 -4.73
C ARG A 245 -23.80 -9.47 -3.90
N ALA A 246 -22.63 -9.11 -4.42
CA ALA A 246 -21.37 -9.38 -3.75
C ALA A 246 -21.17 -8.52 -2.51
N SER A 247 -21.66 -7.27 -2.48
CA SER A 247 -21.53 -6.40 -1.31
C SER A 247 -22.21 -6.93 -0.04
N PRO A 248 -23.49 -7.40 -0.07
CA PRO A 248 -24.07 -8.04 1.10
C PRO A 248 -23.44 -9.40 1.41
N ALA A 249 -23.07 -10.19 0.39
CA ALA A 249 -22.42 -11.49 0.59
C ALA A 249 -21.04 -11.36 1.25
N SER A 250 -20.25 -10.35 0.88
CA SER A 250 -18.91 -10.11 1.43
C SER A 250 -18.94 -9.78 2.92
N ARG A 251 -20.02 -9.17 3.41
CA ARG A 251 -20.20 -8.90 4.85
C ARG A 251 -20.46 -10.17 5.64
N GLN A 252 -21.07 -11.17 5.02
CA GLN A 252 -21.36 -12.46 5.66
C GLN A 252 -20.12 -13.37 5.63
N SER A 253 -19.41 -13.41 4.52
CA SER A 253 -18.21 -14.24 4.36
C SER A 253 -16.93 -13.59 4.93
N GLY A 254 -16.91 -12.27 5.12
CA GLY A 254 -15.74 -11.52 5.53
C GLY A 254 -14.67 -11.38 4.43
N ARG A 255 -15.00 -11.68 3.17
CA ARG A 255 -14.07 -11.62 2.03
C ARG A 255 -14.76 -11.16 0.75
N ILE A 256 -13.98 -10.73 -0.24
CA ILE A 256 -14.43 -10.44 -1.60
C ILE A 256 -13.48 -11.11 -2.59
N ILE A 257 -14.03 -11.75 -3.63
CA ILE A 257 -13.26 -12.48 -4.65
C ILE A 257 -13.33 -11.69 -5.96
N VAL A 258 -12.18 -11.41 -6.56
CA VAL A 258 -12.07 -10.66 -7.82
C VAL A 258 -11.59 -11.62 -8.91
N VAL A 259 -12.43 -11.85 -9.91
CA VAL A 259 -12.13 -12.69 -11.08
C VAL A 259 -12.09 -11.85 -12.35
N GLU A 260 -11.72 -12.43 -13.49
CA GLU A 260 -11.52 -11.67 -14.73
C GLU A 260 -12.83 -11.34 -15.47
N GLY A 261 -13.76 -12.29 -15.52
CA GLY A 261 -14.90 -12.22 -16.41
C GLY A 261 -16.27 -12.38 -15.75
N TYR A 262 -17.30 -12.07 -16.53
CA TYR A 262 -18.69 -12.26 -16.13
C TYR A 262 -19.02 -13.71 -15.81
N MET A 263 -18.53 -14.64 -16.64
CA MET A 263 -18.87 -16.06 -16.50
C MET A 263 -18.26 -16.65 -15.23
N ASP A 264 -17.05 -16.25 -14.87
CA ASP A 264 -16.38 -16.68 -13.65
C ASP A 264 -17.19 -16.26 -12.41
N VAL A 265 -17.65 -15.01 -12.38
CA VAL A 265 -18.52 -14.51 -11.30
C VAL A 265 -19.80 -15.33 -11.18
N ILE A 266 -20.42 -15.64 -12.32
CA ILE A 266 -21.70 -16.36 -12.34
C ILE A 266 -21.52 -17.82 -11.95
N ALA A 267 -20.44 -18.46 -12.40
CA ALA A 267 -20.08 -19.83 -12.04
C ALA A 267 -19.78 -19.93 -10.55
N LEU A 268 -18.98 -19.01 -10.01
CA LEU A 268 -18.69 -18.91 -8.59
C LEU A 268 -19.95 -18.67 -7.75
N ALA A 269 -20.80 -17.72 -8.14
CA ALA A 269 -22.06 -17.46 -7.46
C ALA A 269 -22.98 -18.70 -7.45
N GLN A 270 -23.06 -19.44 -8.57
CA GLN A 270 -23.82 -20.67 -8.65
C GLN A 270 -23.27 -21.78 -7.73
N ALA A 271 -21.95 -21.78 -7.49
CA ALA A 271 -21.30 -22.70 -6.57
C ALA A 271 -21.29 -22.23 -5.11
N GLY A 272 -21.96 -21.12 -4.79
CA GLY A 272 -22.13 -20.61 -3.42
C GLY A 272 -21.21 -19.46 -3.04
N PHE A 273 -20.33 -19.00 -3.94
CA PHE A 273 -19.45 -17.85 -3.73
C PHE A 273 -20.11 -16.56 -4.21
N GLY A 274 -21.13 -16.11 -3.47
CA GLY A 274 -21.91 -14.92 -3.81
C GLY A 274 -21.11 -13.60 -3.78
N GLU A 275 -19.96 -13.60 -3.12
CA GLU A 275 -19.04 -12.49 -2.94
C GLU A 275 -18.04 -12.28 -4.11
N ALA A 276 -18.27 -12.94 -5.26
CA ALA A 276 -17.45 -12.77 -6.44
C ALA A 276 -17.84 -11.51 -7.26
N VAL A 277 -16.84 -10.78 -7.74
CA VAL A 277 -16.97 -9.61 -8.62
C VAL A 277 -15.95 -9.66 -9.75
N ALA A 278 -16.19 -8.92 -10.84
CA ALA A 278 -15.25 -8.79 -11.94
C ALA A 278 -15.13 -7.33 -12.43
N PRO A 279 -13.94 -6.89 -12.87
CA PRO A 279 -13.81 -5.66 -13.64
C PRO A 279 -14.42 -5.86 -15.03
N LEU A 280 -14.86 -4.77 -15.66
CA LEU A 280 -15.69 -4.85 -16.87
C LEU A 280 -14.83 -4.86 -18.14
N GLY A 281 -13.97 -5.87 -18.34
CA GLY A 281 -13.19 -6.03 -19.58
C GLY A 281 -12.02 -5.04 -19.74
N THR A 282 -11.45 -4.58 -18.62
CA THR A 282 -10.20 -3.82 -18.51
C THR A 282 -9.43 -4.30 -17.29
N ALA A 283 -8.13 -3.99 -17.21
CA ALA A 283 -7.38 -4.19 -15.98
C ALA A 283 -8.05 -3.45 -14.79
N LEU A 284 -8.07 -4.09 -13.62
CA LEU A 284 -8.65 -3.57 -12.38
C LEU A 284 -8.12 -2.16 -12.06
N THR A 285 -8.97 -1.16 -11.93
CA THR A 285 -8.57 0.25 -11.72
C THR A 285 -8.34 0.60 -10.25
N GLU A 286 -7.73 1.76 -10.00
CA GLU A 286 -7.51 2.34 -8.68
C GLU A 286 -8.85 2.57 -7.96
N HIS A 287 -9.85 3.15 -8.64
CA HIS A 287 -11.18 3.36 -8.08
C HIS A 287 -11.92 2.05 -7.77
N GLN A 288 -11.68 0.99 -8.55
CA GLN A 288 -12.22 -0.33 -8.26
C GLN A 288 -11.52 -0.94 -7.04
N ILE A 289 -10.20 -0.80 -6.89
CA ILE A 289 -9.45 -1.23 -5.69
C ILE A 289 -9.98 -0.54 -4.44
N GLU A 290 -10.11 0.79 -4.46
CA GLU A 290 -10.68 1.56 -3.35
C GLU A 290 -12.10 1.10 -2.99
N ARG A 291 -12.89 0.70 -3.99
CA ARG A 291 -14.24 0.18 -3.79
C ARG A 291 -14.22 -1.23 -3.18
N LEU A 292 -13.29 -2.09 -3.60
CA LEU A 292 -13.08 -3.42 -3.00
C LEU A 292 -12.72 -3.31 -1.52
N TRP A 293 -11.86 -2.35 -1.15
CA TRP A 293 -11.49 -2.07 0.24
C TRP A 293 -12.60 -1.51 1.12
N LYS A 294 -13.75 -1.14 0.55
CA LYS A 294 -14.97 -0.85 1.34
C LYS A 294 -15.74 -2.13 1.71
N MET A 295 -15.41 -3.25 1.08
CA MET A 295 -16.10 -4.53 1.24
C MET A 295 -15.25 -5.55 2.02
N ALA A 296 -13.94 -5.57 1.80
CA ALA A 296 -12.98 -6.36 2.57
C ALA A 296 -11.60 -5.68 2.56
N ASP A 297 -10.88 -5.74 3.68
CA ASP A 297 -9.58 -5.09 3.84
C ASP A 297 -8.50 -5.73 2.93
N VAL A 298 -8.64 -7.04 2.64
CA VAL A 298 -7.73 -7.80 1.77
C VAL A 298 -8.54 -8.60 0.72
N PRO A 299 -8.95 -7.96 -0.40
CA PRO A 299 -9.57 -8.62 -1.54
C PRO A 299 -8.68 -9.71 -2.14
N ILE A 300 -9.28 -10.85 -2.51
CA ILE A 300 -8.57 -11.98 -3.12
C ILE A 300 -8.76 -11.92 -4.64
N LEU A 301 -7.67 -11.73 -5.37
CA LEU A 301 -7.65 -11.76 -6.83
C LEU A 301 -7.41 -13.19 -7.30
N CYS A 302 -8.38 -13.76 -8.00
CA CYS A 302 -8.36 -15.10 -8.56
C CYS A 302 -8.51 -15.00 -10.08
N PHE A 303 -7.38 -14.79 -10.76
CA PHE A 303 -7.31 -14.66 -12.21
C PHE A 303 -6.89 -15.97 -12.87
N ASP A 304 -7.00 -16.03 -14.20
CA ASP A 304 -6.82 -17.25 -14.96
C ASP A 304 -5.39 -17.82 -14.77
N GLY A 305 -5.29 -19.15 -14.77
CA GLY A 305 -4.02 -19.86 -14.61
C GLY A 305 -3.08 -19.78 -15.81
N ASP A 306 -3.30 -18.84 -16.73
CA ASP A 306 -2.53 -18.67 -17.97
C ASP A 306 -1.60 -17.43 -17.91
N ALA A 307 -0.80 -17.23 -18.96
CA ALA A 307 0.15 -16.11 -19.00
C ALA A 307 -0.53 -14.73 -19.00
N ALA A 308 -1.77 -14.61 -19.48
CA ALA A 308 -2.51 -13.36 -19.51
C ALA A 308 -3.05 -13.01 -18.11
N GLY A 309 -3.62 -13.98 -17.40
CA GLY A 309 -4.10 -13.83 -16.03
C GLY A 309 -2.97 -13.52 -15.04
N GLN A 310 -1.81 -14.18 -15.18
CA GLN A 310 -0.64 -13.86 -14.36
C GLN A 310 -0.13 -12.42 -14.60
N LYS A 311 -0.17 -11.92 -15.84
CA LYS A 311 0.14 -10.52 -16.17
C LYS A 311 -0.92 -9.55 -15.64
N ALA A 312 -2.20 -9.93 -15.66
CA ALA A 312 -3.28 -9.14 -15.07
C ALA A 312 -3.11 -9.01 -13.55
N ALA A 313 -2.75 -10.10 -12.88
CA ALA A 313 -2.50 -10.13 -11.44
C ALA A 313 -1.34 -9.20 -11.07
N MET A 314 -0.23 -9.26 -11.81
CA MET A 314 0.91 -8.37 -11.56
C MET A 314 0.58 -6.90 -11.82
N ARG A 315 -0.17 -6.60 -12.88
CA ARG A 315 -0.64 -5.22 -13.13
C ARG A 315 -1.51 -4.70 -11.98
N ALA A 316 -2.40 -5.52 -11.44
CA ALA A 316 -3.20 -5.16 -10.27
C ALA A 316 -2.34 -4.97 -9.01
N ALA A 317 -1.35 -5.84 -8.79
CA ALA A 317 -0.39 -5.75 -7.69
C ALA A 317 0.37 -4.41 -7.71
N ILE A 318 0.95 -4.05 -8.86
CA ILE A 318 1.70 -2.79 -9.04
C ILE A 318 0.78 -1.58 -8.88
N ARG A 319 -0.42 -1.63 -9.46
CA ARG A 319 -1.42 -0.55 -9.36
C ARG A 319 -1.89 -0.29 -7.93
N ALA A 320 -1.91 -1.31 -7.08
CA ALA A 320 -2.31 -1.16 -5.68
C ALA A 320 -1.23 -0.47 -4.82
N LEU A 321 0.05 -0.50 -5.22
CA LEU A 321 1.18 -0.01 -4.40
C LEU A 321 0.98 1.43 -3.88
N PRO A 322 0.59 2.42 -4.71
CA PRO A 322 0.43 3.80 -4.24
C PRO A 322 -0.75 3.99 -3.30
N LEU A 323 -1.69 3.04 -3.30
CA LEU A 323 -2.93 3.09 -2.53
C LEU A 323 -2.83 2.35 -1.19
N LEU A 324 -1.76 1.58 -0.97
CA LEU A 324 -1.58 0.77 0.24
C LEU A 324 -1.58 1.65 1.49
N ARG A 325 -2.27 1.16 2.52
CA ARG A 325 -2.40 1.81 3.85
C ARG A 325 -2.51 0.72 4.93
N PRO A 326 -2.27 1.04 6.22
CA PRO A 326 -2.34 0.06 7.29
C PRO A 326 -3.63 -0.77 7.24
N GLY A 327 -3.48 -2.10 7.27
CA GLY A 327 -4.58 -3.06 7.19
C GLY A 327 -5.12 -3.35 5.79
N MET A 328 -4.80 -2.56 4.76
CA MET A 328 -5.43 -2.65 3.44
C MET A 328 -4.43 -3.14 2.40
N SER A 329 -4.73 -4.29 1.79
CA SER A 329 -3.83 -4.94 0.83
C SER A 329 -4.60 -5.78 -0.19
N LEU A 330 -3.89 -6.58 -0.97
CA LEU A 330 -4.47 -7.58 -1.88
C LEU A 330 -3.88 -8.96 -1.56
N ALA A 331 -4.64 -10.00 -1.84
CA ALA A 331 -4.17 -11.38 -1.86
C ALA A 331 -4.40 -11.99 -3.25
N PHE A 332 -3.62 -13.01 -3.61
CA PHE A 332 -3.64 -13.61 -4.95
C PHE A 332 -3.85 -15.12 -4.86
N ALA A 333 -4.95 -15.60 -5.41
CA ALA A 333 -5.22 -17.02 -5.56
C ALA A 333 -4.73 -17.47 -6.95
N THR A 334 -3.81 -18.44 -6.98
CA THR A 334 -3.27 -18.98 -8.23
C THR A 334 -4.00 -20.26 -8.61
N LEU A 335 -4.68 -20.24 -9.76
CA LEU A 335 -5.35 -21.41 -10.32
C LEU A 335 -4.35 -22.36 -11.00
N PRO A 336 -4.70 -23.67 -11.13
CA PRO A 336 -3.92 -24.60 -11.94
C PRO A 336 -3.76 -24.10 -13.39
N THR A 337 -2.63 -24.45 -14.02
CA THR A 337 -2.30 -23.96 -15.36
C THR A 337 -3.40 -24.27 -16.37
N GLY A 338 -3.83 -23.22 -17.08
CA GLY A 338 -4.85 -23.32 -18.13
C GLY A 338 -6.29 -23.51 -17.64
N LYS A 339 -6.55 -23.36 -16.33
CA LYS A 339 -7.92 -23.29 -15.78
C LYS A 339 -8.33 -21.86 -15.47
N ASP A 340 -9.61 -21.57 -15.68
CA ASP A 340 -10.31 -20.39 -15.13
C ASP A 340 -11.20 -20.83 -13.92
N PRO A 341 -11.80 -19.88 -13.17
CA PRO A 341 -12.68 -20.23 -12.06
C PRO A 341 -13.92 -21.05 -12.47
N ASP A 342 -14.51 -20.81 -13.64
CA ASP A 342 -15.64 -21.59 -14.17
C ASP A 342 -15.24 -23.07 -14.35
N ASP A 343 -14.12 -23.32 -15.04
CA ASP A 343 -13.57 -24.64 -15.32
C ASP A 343 -13.20 -25.39 -14.06
N LEU A 344 -12.55 -24.73 -13.09
CA LEU A 344 -12.17 -25.38 -11.82
C LEU A 344 -13.42 -25.81 -11.02
N VAL A 345 -14.38 -24.90 -10.86
CA VAL A 345 -15.61 -25.17 -10.09
C VAL A 345 -16.44 -26.26 -10.77
N ARG A 346 -16.52 -26.26 -12.10
CA ARG A 346 -17.26 -27.29 -12.84
C ARG A 346 -16.59 -28.66 -12.78
N ALA A 347 -15.26 -28.71 -12.82
CA ALA A 347 -14.53 -29.97 -12.84
C ALA A 347 -14.36 -30.60 -11.45
N GLU A 348 -14.09 -29.79 -10.43
CA GLU A 348 -13.66 -30.25 -9.10
C GLU A 348 -14.57 -29.77 -7.95
N GLY A 349 -15.53 -28.88 -8.25
CA GLY A 349 -16.53 -28.42 -7.28
C GLY A 349 -16.08 -27.28 -6.37
N ALA A 350 -17.01 -26.82 -5.53
CA ALA A 350 -16.80 -25.68 -4.64
C ALA A 350 -15.68 -25.90 -3.61
N ALA A 351 -15.49 -27.14 -3.13
CA ALA A 351 -14.44 -27.45 -2.15
C ALA A 351 -13.02 -27.24 -2.72
N ALA A 352 -12.81 -27.57 -4.01
CA ALA A 352 -11.53 -27.32 -4.66
C ALA A 352 -11.25 -25.82 -4.82
N MET A 353 -12.28 -25.05 -5.19
CA MET A 353 -12.18 -23.59 -5.26
C MET A 353 -11.87 -22.97 -3.89
N GLU A 354 -12.53 -23.43 -2.83
CA GLU A 354 -12.27 -22.96 -1.46
C GLU A 354 -10.83 -23.26 -1.03
N ALA A 355 -10.28 -24.43 -1.38
CA ALA A 355 -8.90 -24.77 -1.09
C ALA A 355 -7.91 -23.83 -1.80
N VAL A 356 -8.18 -23.47 -3.06
CA VAL A 356 -7.38 -22.48 -3.80
C VAL A 356 -7.45 -21.10 -3.13
N LEU A 357 -8.66 -20.63 -2.78
CA LEU A 357 -8.85 -19.35 -2.12
C LEU A 357 -8.20 -19.28 -0.73
N ALA A 358 -8.24 -20.38 0.02
CA ALA A 358 -7.59 -20.48 1.33
C ALA A 358 -6.05 -20.46 1.25
N SER A 359 -5.50 -20.83 0.09
CA SER A 359 -4.06 -20.79 -0.20
C SER A 359 -3.59 -19.47 -0.83
N ALA A 360 -4.45 -18.44 -0.88
CA ALA A 360 -4.12 -17.17 -1.52
C ALA A 360 -2.86 -16.53 -0.90
N GLU A 361 -1.91 -16.17 -1.75
CA GLU A 361 -0.65 -15.57 -1.35
C GLU A 361 -0.82 -14.06 -1.07
N PRO A 362 -0.23 -13.52 0.01
CA PRO A 362 -0.14 -12.08 0.25
C PRO A 362 0.53 -11.31 -0.88
N LEU A 363 0.17 -10.03 -1.07
CA LEU A 363 0.78 -9.14 -2.06
C LEU A 363 2.33 -9.13 -2.01
N VAL A 364 2.92 -9.13 -0.81
CA VAL A 364 4.39 -9.14 -0.65
C VAL A 364 5.03 -10.41 -1.18
N ASP A 365 4.36 -11.56 -1.02
CA ASP A 365 4.82 -12.87 -1.53
C ASP A 365 4.72 -12.93 -3.05
N ARG A 366 3.60 -12.43 -3.57
CA ARG A 366 3.36 -12.31 -4.99
C ARG A 366 4.44 -11.50 -5.70
N LEU A 367 4.74 -10.30 -5.18
CA LEU A 367 5.73 -9.38 -5.75
C LEU A 367 7.13 -9.98 -5.67
N TRP A 368 7.51 -10.54 -4.52
CA TRP A 368 8.82 -11.17 -4.34
C TRP A 368 9.04 -12.32 -5.33
N THR A 369 8.10 -13.27 -5.39
CA THR A 369 8.21 -14.46 -6.24
C THR A 369 8.25 -14.09 -7.71
N HIS A 370 7.48 -13.07 -8.13
CA HIS A 370 7.53 -12.57 -9.50
C HIS A 370 8.90 -12.01 -9.86
N GLU A 371 9.44 -11.11 -9.02
CA GLU A 371 10.73 -10.46 -9.30
C GLU A 371 11.92 -11.42 -9.25
N GLN A 372 11.87 -12.40 -8.33
CA GLN A 372 12.87 -13.45 -8.21
C GLN A 372 12.91 -14.34 -9.47
N ASN A 373 11.74 -14.68 -10.02
CA ASN A 373 11.65 -15.60 -11.16
C ASN A 373 11.72 -14.90 -12.53
N ALA A 374 11.76 -13.57 -12.57
CA ALA A 374 11.71 -12.81 -13.81
C ALA A 374 12.97 -12.99 -14.70
N VAL A 375 14.15 -13.07 -14.08
CA VAL A 375 15.46 -13.11 -14.77
C VAL A 375 16.42 -13.97 -13.94
N PRO A 376 17.38 -14.71 -14.57
CA PRO A 376 18.45 -15.40 -13.84
C PRO A 376 19.20 -14.47 -12.88
N LEU A 377 19.69 -15.03 -11.76
CA LEU A 377 20.29 -14.29 -10.65
C LEU A 377 21.73 -14.75 -10.34
N ASP A 378 22.39 -15.33 -11.33
CA ASP A 378 23.67 -16.01 -11.20
C ASP A 378 24.81 -15.02 -10.97
N THR A 379 24.78 -13.87 -11.65
CA THR A 379 25.87 -12.87 -11.61
C THR A 379 25.60 -11.73 -10.62
N PRO A 380 26.66 -11.07 -10.09
CA PRO A 380 26.50 -9.89 -9.23
C PRO A 380 25.64 -8.77 -9.86
N GLU A 381 25.77 -8.53 -11.16
CA GLU A 381 24.99 -7.53 -11.90
C GLU A 381 23.50 -7.90 -11.91
N GLN A 382 23.17 -9.17 -12.11
CA GLN A 382 21.78 -9.66 -12.07
C GLN A 382 21.18 -9.56 -10.66
N ARG A 383 21.97 -9.83 -9.62
CA ARG A 383 21.55 -9.64 -8.22
C ARG A 383 21.31 -8.17 -7.89
N ALA A 384 22.20 -7.29 -8.34
CA ALA A 384 22.02 -5.85 -8.21
C ALA A 384 20.76 -5.37 -8.94
N ALA A 385 20.47 -5.91 -10.14
CA ALA A 385 19.25 -5.61 -10.88
C ALA A 385 17.98 -6.06 -10.13
N LEU A 386 17.99 -7.23 -9.47
CA LEU A 386 16.87 -7.64 -8.60
C LEU A 386 16.65 -6.65 -7.46
N LYS A 387 17.73 -6.22 -6.78
CA LYS A 387 17.64 -5.22 -5.71
C LYS A 387 17.05 -3.90 -6.23
N GLN A 388 17.44 -3.47 -7.43
CA GLN A 388 16.89 -2.27 -8.06
C GLN A 388 15.37 -2.40 -8.33
N ARG A 389 14.91 -3.53 -8.87
CA ARG A 389 13.48 -3.77 -9.12
C ARG A 389 12.66 -3.80 -7.82
N LEU A 390 13.18 -4.46 -6.78
CA LEU A 390 12.55 -4.47 -5.45
C LEU A 390 12.47 -3.06 -4.84
N SER A 391 13.51 -2.24 -5.01
CA SER A 391 13.49 -0.82 -4.58
C SER A 391 12.39 -0.05 -5.29
N ALA A 392 12.28 -0.19 -6.62
CA ALA A 392 11.25 0.48 -7.41
C ALA A 392 9.83 0.12 -6.95
N ILE A 393 9.58 -1.14 -6.56
CA ILE A 393 8.32 -1.56 -5.96
C ILE A 393 8.08 -0.85 -4.63
N THR A 394 9.08 -0.80 -3.74
CA THR A 394 8.92 -0.15 -2.44
C THR A 394 8.76 1.35 -2.54
N ASP A 395 9.42 2.00 -3.50
CA ASP A 395 9.35 3.45 -3.71
C ASP A 395 8.00 3.88 -4.31
N ALA A 396 7.28 2.98 -4.97
CA ALA A 396 5.91 3.21 -5.42
C ALA A 396 4.89 3.21 -4.26
N ILE A 397 5.25 2.72 -3.06
CA ILE A 397 4.38 2.72 -1.89
C ILE A 397 4.43 4.08 -1.20
N VAL A 398 3.30 4.79 -1.22
CA VAL A 398 3.20 6.16 -0.68
C VAL A 398 3.21 6.18 0.85
N HIS A 399 2.56 5.21 1.51
CA HIS A 399 2.46 5.22 2.97
C HIS A 399 3.81 4.83 3.62
N PRO A 400 4.41 5.69 4.47
CA PRO A 400 5.78 5.52 4.96
C PRO A 400 5.98 4.24 5.79
N ASP A 401 5.06 3.95 6.72
CA ASP A 401 5.18 2.76 7.58
C ASP A 401 5.03 1.45 6.79
N VAL A 402 4.07 1.40 5.86
CA VAL A 402 3.86 0.24 4.99
C VAL A 402 5.11 0.03 4.11
N ARG A 403 5.61 1.11 3.50
CA ARG A 403 6.85 1.08 2.72
C ARG A 403 8.03 0.54 3.54
N ALA A 404 8.22 1.02 4.76
CA ALA A 404 9.30 0.56 5.64
C ALA A 404 9.24 -0.96 5.90
N HIS A 405 8.04 -1.50 6.15
CA HIS A 405 7.86 -2.94 6.32
C HIS A 405 8.13 -3.75 5.04
N TYR A 406 7.71 -3.27 3.87
CA TYR A 406 8.06 -3.92 2.60
C TYR A 406 9.57 -3.92 2.34
N VAL A 407 10.25 -2.78 2.58
CA VAL A 407 11.72 -2.68 2.47
C VAL A 407 12.41 -3.70 3.38
N GLN A 408 11.97 -3.78 4.64
CA GLN A 408 12.53 -4.74 5.60
C GLN A 408 12.35 -6.19 5.13
N ILE A 409 11.14 -6.56 4.68
CA ILE A 409 10.85 -7.92 4.23
C ILE A 409 11.66 -8.27 2.98
N PHE A 410 11.70 -7.40 1.98
CA PHE A 410 12.47 -7.65 0.76
C PHE A 410 13.96 -7.75 1.03
N ARG A 411 14.51 -6.92 1.93
CA ARG A 411 15.91 -7.03 2.37
C ARG A 411 16.18 -8.37 3.02
N GLN A 412 15.35 -8.80 3.97
CA GLN A 412 15.51 -10.09 4.65
C GLN A 412 15.51 -11.26 3.67
N ARG A 413 14.61 -11.25 2.69
CA ARG A 413 14.54 -12.30 1.65
C ARG A 413 15.73 -12.26 0.70
N TYR A 414 16.17 -11.07 0.31
CA TYR A 414 17.35 -10.89 -0.53
C TYR A 414 18.61 -11.43 0.17
N ASP A 415 18.79 -11.09 1.45
CA ASP A 415 19.93 -11.58 2.23
C ASP A 415 19.86 -13.10 2.43
N ALA A 416 18.67 -13.64 2.69
CA ALA A 416 18.45 -15.08 2.77
C ALA A 416 18.74 -15.82 1.45
N LEU A 417 18.54 -15.18 0.30
CA LEU A 417 18.76 -15.81 -1.01
C LEU A 417 20.25 -15.87 -1.39
N PHE A 418 21.02 -14.82 -1.10
CA PHE A 418 22.39 -14.67 -1.62
C PHE A 418 23.49 -14.70 -0.56
N PHE A 419 23.18 -14.35 0.68
CA PHE A 419 24.15 -14.24 1.76
C PHE A 419 23.95 -15.29 2.85
N ALA A 420 22.82 -16.00 2.87
CA ALA A 420 22.64 -17.15 3.73
C ALA A 420 23.30 -18.40 3.13
N ARG A 421 24.63 -18.51 3.25
CA ARG A 421 25.32 -19.76 3.64
C ARG A 421 26.84 -19.61 3.78
N THR A 422 27.32 -19.79 5.01
CA THR A 422 28.42 -20.71 5.36
C THR A 422 28.27 -21.12 6.83
N ALA A 423 27.33 -22.03 7.10
CA ALA A 423 27.37 -22.91 8.27
C ALA A 423 27.24 -24.37 7.81
N GLN A 424 27.81 -24.69 6.65
CA GLN A 424 27.98 -26.06 6.16
C GLN A 424 29.46 -26.26 5.84
N GLY A 425 30.16 -26.78 6.85
CA GLY A 425 31.59 -27.09 6.84
C GLY A 425 31.98 -27.77 8.16
N GLY A 426 31.26 -28.83 8.54
CA GLY A 426 31.56 -29.65 9.72
C GLY A 426 30.61 -30.85 9.79
N GLY A 427 31.16 -32.06 9.67
CA GLY A 427 30.42 -33.31 9.47
C GLY A 427 29.48 -33.76 10.61
N PRO A 428 28.76 -34.87 10.40
CA PRO A 428 27.59 -35.24 11.20
C PRO A 428 27.97 -35.96 12.50
N LYS A 429 27.48 -35.46 13.64
CA LYS A 429 27.13 -36.32 14.77
C LYS A 429 25.62 -36.22 14.98
N GLY A 430 24.95 -37.33 14.68
CA GLY A 430 23.50 -37.41 14.74
C GLY A 430 22.97 -37.28 16.15
N GLN A 431 21.81 -36.64 16.27
CA GLN A 431 20.62 -37.28 16.82
C GLN A 431 19.38 -36.42 16.53
N ARG A 432 18.38 -37.14 15.98
CA ARG A 432 16.92 -36.89 15.98
C ARG A 432 16.48 -35.87 17.03
N GLY A 433 15.59 -34.92 16.81
CA GLY A 433 14.58 -34.71 15.78
C GLY A 433 13.44 -33.89 16.41
N GLY A 434 12.66 -33.19 15.60
CA GLY A 434 11.30 -32.73 15.95
C GLY A 434 11.19 -31.49 16.85
N GLY A 435 10.74 -30.38 16.27
CA GLY A 435 10.34 -29.17 17.00
C GLY A 435 8.96 -29.26 17.65
N SER A 436 8.70 -28.35 18.60
CA SER A 436 7.53 -27.46 18.70
C SER A 436 7.48 -26.78 20.09
N ARG A 437 6.89 -25.58 20.12
CA ARG A 437 6.89 -24.54 21.19
C ARG A 437 5.94 -24.88 22.38
N PRO A 438 5.60 -23.93 23.29
CA PRO A 438 6.31 -23.63 24.53
C PRO A 438 5.40 -23.82 25.76
N GLY A 439 5.75 -24.74 26.66
CA GLY A 439 5.04 -24.91 27.93
C GLY A 439 6.04 -24.92 29.08
N TRP A 440 5.82 -24.08 30.08
CA TRP A 440 6.56 -24.10 31.35
C TRP A 440 6.56 -25.52 31.92
N GLN A 441 7.72 -26.18 31.98
CA GLN A 441 7.83 -27.56 32.46
C GLN A 441 8.92 -27.73 33.51
N ARG A 442 8.50 -28.18 34.70
CA ARG A 442 9.31 -28.95 35.65
C ARG A 442 9.57 -30.35 35.07
N ASP A 443 10.67 -31.00 35.45
CA ASP A 443 10.92 -32.39 35.07
C ASP A 443 10.09 -33.40 35.90
N ARG A 444 10.09 -34.68 35.49
CA ARG A 444 9.37 -35.78 36.17
C ARG A 444 9.89 -36.13 37.58
N ARG A 445 10.88 -35.40 38.11
CA ARG A 445 11.39 -35.51 39.48
C ARG A 445 11.28 -34.21 40.28
N GLY A 446 10.63 -33.18 39.73
CA GLY A 446 10.35 -31.93 40.43
C GLY A 446 11.50 -30.93 40.49
N ASN A 447 12.61 -31.15 39.77
CA ASN A 447 13.74 -30.22 39.80
C ASN A 447 13.57 -29.06 38.81
N TRP A 448 13.91 -27.86 39.29
CA TRP A 448 13.85 -26.61 38.56
C TRP A 448 14.98 -26.51 37.53
N LYS A 449 14.68 -26.04 36.32
CA LYS A 449 15.65 -25.85 35.24
C LYS A 449 15.65 -24.38 34.81
N ALA A 450 16.83 -23.76 34.80
CA ALA A 450 17.00 -22.34 34.48
C ALA A 450 16.63 -22.03 33.01
N PRO A 451 16.15 -20.80 32.69
CA PRO A 451 15.82 -20.40 31.33
C PRO A 451 17.05 -20.39 30.40
N LEU A 452 16.80 -20.55 29.10
CA LEU A 452 17.84 -20.50 28.06
C LEU A 452 18.57 -19.14 28.06
N PRO A 453 19.89 -19.10 27.81
CA PRO A 453 20.64 -17.85 27.71
C PRO A 453 20.21 -17.06 26.46
N PRO A 454 20.30 -15.72 26.48
CA PRO A 454 19.92 -14.88 25.35
C PRO A 454 20.87 -15.10 24.15
N VAL A 455 20.47 -14.53 23.01
CA VAL A 455 21.19 -14.50 21.72
C VAL A 455 22.70 -14.52 21.92
N GLY A 456 23.37 -15.51 21.31
CA GLY A 456 24.79 -15.79 21.53
C GLY A 456 25.65 -14.53 21.42
N SER A 457 26.61 -14.39 22.33
CA SER A 457 27.54 -13.26 22.43
C SER A 457 28.23 -12.94 21.09
N GLU A 458 28.42 -13.93 20.22
CA GLU A 458 28.98 -13.75 18.87
C GLU A 458 28.06 -12.97 17.91
N ALA A 459 26.74 -13.19 17.94
CA ALA A 459 25.80 -12.47 17.09
C ALA A 459 25.62 -11.00 17.52
N ARG A 460 25.81 -10.70 18.81
CA ARG A 460 25.89 -9.32 19.33
C ARG A 460 27.22 -8.66 18.98
N ALA A 461 28.35 -9.37 19.11
CA ALA A 461 29.67 -8.84 18.78
C ALA A 461 29.79 -8.41 17.30
N ILE A 462 29.20 -9.16 16.37
CA ILE A 462 29.21 -8.83 14.92
C ILE A 462 28.34 -7.61 14.59
N GLY A 463 27.22 -7.43 15.29
CA GLY A 463 26.34 -6.26 15.13
C GLY A 463 26.98 -4.98 15.70
N VAL A 464 27.61 -5.09 16.86
CA VAL A 464 28.30 -3.98 17.55
C VAL A 464 29.55 -3.54 16.76
N SER A 465 30.36 -4.46 16.25
CA SER A 465 31.56 -4.12 15.47
C SER A 465 31.25 -3.35 14.17
N GLY A 466 30.10 -3.61 13.54
CA GLY A 466 29.66 -2.90 12.33
C GLY A 466 29.04 -1.52 12.60
N MET A 467 28.55 -1.27 13.82
CA MET A 467 28.06 0.05 14.26
C MET A 467 29.21 0.94 14.72
N GLU A 468 30.16 0.38 15.48
CA GLU A 468 31.39 1.06 15.90
C GLU A 468 32.21 1.57 14.72
N GLN A 469 32.35 0.77 13.65
CA GLN A 469 33.06 1.21 12.44
C GLN A 469 32.35 2.35 11.71
N ARG A 470 31.01 2.41 11.75
CA ARG A 470 30.25 3.52 11.14
C ARG A 470 30.42 4.79 11.95
N LEU A 471 30.30 4.70 13.28
CA LEU A 471 30.51 5.81 14.19
C LEU A 471 31.95 6.34 14.12
N LEU A 472 32.95 5.46 14.07
CA LEU A 472 34.36 5.83 13.92
C LEU A 472 34.61 6.61 12.62
N ARG A 473 34.02 6.18 11.50
CA ARG A 473 34.13 6.91 10.22
C ARG A 473 33.51 8.30 10.30
N ALA A 474 32.39 8.44 11.01
CA ALA A 474 31.76 9.75 11.23
C ALA A 474 32.61 10.67 12.12
N VAL A 475 33.18 10.14 13.21
CA VAL A 475 34.13 10.86 14.09
C VAL A 475 35.34 11.35 13.30
N LEU A 476 35.99 10.49 12.51
CA LEU A 476 37.16 10.87 11.73
C LEU A 476 36.82 11.89 10.62
N ALA A 477 35.67 11.73 9.94
CA ALA A 477 35.21 12.69 8.95
C ALA A 477 34.89 14.06 9.56
N SER A 478 34.29 14.10 10.74
CA SER A 478 34.04 15.34 11.48
C SER A 478 35.32 16.00 11.97
N LEU A 479 36.29 15.24 12.49
CA LEU A 479 37.59 15.76 12.89
C LEU A 479 38.41 16.29 11.70
N LEU A 480 38.24 15.74 10.49
CA LEU A 480 38.85 16.28 9.27
C LEU A 480 38.27 17.65 8.88
N ARG A 481 36.98 17.90 9.17
CA ARG A 481 36.30 19.19 8.92
C ARG A 481 36.48 20.20 10.06
N HIS A 482 36.78 19.72 11.27
CA HIS A 482 37.02 20.53 12.46
C HIS A 482 38.33 20.10 13.15
N PRO A 483 39.50 20.38 12.54
CA PRO A 483 40.77 19.88 13.06
C PRO A 483 41.16 20.48 14.43
N ASP A 484 40.58 21.62 14.80
CA ASP A 484 40.72 22.26 16.12
C ASP A 484 40.27 21.33 17.26
N GLN A 485 39.31 20.44 16.99
CA GLN A 485 38.81 19.47 17.96
C GLN A 485 39.76 18.26 18.15
N ILE A 486 40.72 18.04 17.25
CA ILE A 486 41.69 16.94 17.37
C ILE A 486 42.55 17.15 18.61
N ALA A 487 43.01 18.37 18.87
CA ALA A 487 43.84 18.69 20.02
C ALA A 487 43.09 18.49 21.36
N VAL A 488 41.78 18.75 21.38
CA VAL A 488 40.90 18.59 22.54
C VAL A 488 40.71 17.10 22.89
N HIS A 489 40.59 16.23 21.88
CA HIS A 489 40.31 14.80 22.07
C HIS A 489 41.54 13.89 21.89
N ARG A 490 42.74 14.45 21.69
CA ARG A 490 43.96 13.71 21.30
C ARG A 490 44.31 12.55 22.24
N GLU A 491 44.13 12.73 23.55
CA GLU A 491 44.49 11.71 24.56
C GLU A 491 43.56 10.50 24.44
N VAL A 492 42.26 10.76 24.30
CA VAL A 492 41.25 9.71 24.13
C VAL A 492 41.44 9.02 22.78
N LEU A 493 41.61 9.79 21.70
CA LEU A 493 41.84 9.25 20.34
C LEU A 493 43.11 8.39 20.26
N ALA A 494 44.18 8.75 20.98
CA ALA A 494 45.40 7.96 21.03
C ALA A 494 45.22 6.62 21.77
N GLY A 495 44.28 6.55 22.71
CA GLY A 495 43.93 5.36 23.49
C GLY A 495 42.89 4.44 22.84
N LEU A 496 42.17 4.90 21.79
CA LEU A 496 41.16 4.08 21.11
C LEU A 496 41.79 2.90 20.37
N TYR A 497 41.19 1.72 20.54
CA TYR A 497 41.49 0.54 19.74
C TYR A 497 40.73 0.61 18.41
N ILE A 498 41.45 0.67 17.28
CA ILE A 498 40.87 0.70 15.94
C ILE A 498 41.35 -0.54 15.16
N GLY A 499 40.43 -1.47 14.90
CA GLY A 499 40.73 -2.73 14.22
C GLY A 499 40.97 -2.60 12.71
N ASP A 500 40.48 -1.52 12.07
CA ASP A 500 40.72 -1.23 10.65
C ASP A 500 42.09 -0.55 10.49
N PRO A 501 43.07 -1.17 9.78
CA PRO A 501 44.41 -0.63 9.65
C PRO A 501 44.48 0.76 9.00
N MET A 502 43.60 1.05 8.03
CA MET A 502 43.58 2.33 7.32
C MET A 502 42.98 3.43 8.19
N LEU A 503 41.87 3.16 8.89
CA LEU A 503 41.27 4.13 9.80
C LEU A 503 42.18 4.42 11.00
N ASN A 504 42.89 3.40 11.49
CA ASN A 504 43.88 3.57 12.54
C ASN A 504 45.05 4.45 12.06
N GLN A 505 45.56 4.21 10.85
CA GLN A 505 46.62 5.02 10.27
C GLN A 505 46.20 6.49 10.09
N LEU A 506 44.96 6.74 9.65
CA LEU A 506 44.39 8.08 9.56
C LEU A 506 44.30 8.76 10.94
N ALA A 507 43.72 8.08 11.93
CA ALA A 507 43.59 8.60 13.29
C ALA A 507 44.95 8.95 13.92
N ARG A 508 45.96 8.08 13.75
CA ARG A 508 47.33 8.31 14.24
C ARG A 508 47.99 9.50 13.55
N ALA A 509 47.79 9.66 12.25
CA ALA A 509 48.31 10.82 11.51
C ALA A 509 47.66 12.14 11.98
N MET A 510 46.36 12.14 12.23
CA MET A 510 45.63 13.30 12.77
C MET A 510 46.13 13.66 14.18
N VAL A 511 46.30 12.68 15.05
CA VAL A 511 46.86 12.87 16.40
C VAL A 511 48.31 13.37 16.33
N ALA A 512 49.16 12.79 15.48
CA ALA A 512 50.55 13.21 15.30
C ALA A 512 50.66 14.66 14.79
N ALA A 513 49.81 15.05 13.85
CA ALA A 513 49.73 16.42 13.33
C ALA A 513 49.38 17.43 14.43
N SER A 514 48.52 17.05 15.39
CA SER A 514 48.12 17.92 16.51
C SER A 514 49.26 18.24 17.49
N PHE A 515 50.36 17.48 17.48
CA PHE A 515 51.56 17.79 18.28
C PHE A 515 52.50 18.80 17.61
N SER A 516 52.38 18.99 16.28
CA SER A 516 53.37 19.73 15.49
C SER A 516 53.00 21.21 15.25
N GLN A 517 51.71 21.57 15.34
CA GLN A 517 51.23 22.96 15.16
C GLN A 517 50.05 23.26 16.12
N GLU A 518 49.99 24.49 16.64
CA GLU A 518 48.91 24.95 17.55
C GLU A 518 47.52 25.03 16.87
N THR A 519 47.48 25.26 15.56
CA THR A 519 46.24 25.21 14.76
C THR A 519 46.50 24.43 13.48
N VAL A 520 45.78 23.32 13.30
CA VAL A 520 45.88 22.50 12.11
C VAL A 520 44.72 22.86 11.18
N GLU A 521 44.99 23.16 9.91
CA GLU A 521 43.95 23.31 8.89
C GLU A 521 43.75 22.00 8.14
N THR A 522 42.55 21.78 7.57
CA THR A 522 42.21 20.56 6.84
C THR A 522 43.19 20.31 5.68
N ASP A 523 43.60 21.35 4.95
CA ASP A 523 44.58 21.25 3.87
C ASP A 523 45.99 20.90 4.38
N GLY A 524 46.33 21.34 5.59
CA GLY A 524 47.56 20.95 6.30
C GLY A 524 47.56 19.45 6.64
N LEU A 525 46.45 18.91 7.15
CA LEU A 525 46.29 17.47 7.40
C LEU A 525 46.44 16.66 6.11
N LEU A 526 45.77 17.08 5.04
CA LEU A 526 45.85 16.40 3.74
C LEU A 526 47.28 16.43 3.18
N THR A 527 48.03 17.50 3.42
CA THR A 527 49.45 17.60 3.04
C THR A 527 50.33 16.63 3.83
N ILE A 528 50.10 16.50 5.15
CA ILE A 528 50.81 15.55 6.02
C ILE A 528 50.54 14.09 5.61
N LEU A 529 49.33 13.79 5.12
CA LEU A 529 48.97 12.47 4.61
C LEU A 529 49.63 12.12 3.25
N GLY A 530 50.18 13.11 2.53
CA GLY A 530 50.93 12.91 1.29
C GLY A 530 50.09 12.35 0.14
N GLN A 531 50.63 11.40 -0.62
CA GLN A 531 49.92 10.68 -1.68
C GLN A 531 49.87 9.18 -1.35
N GLY A 532 48.66 8.60 -1.34
CA GLY A 532 48.45 7.19 -0.98
C GLY A 532 46.99 6.86 -0.66
N GLU A 533 46.75 5.63 -0.22
CA GLU A 533 45.39 5.12 0.05
C GLU A 533 44.70 5.84 1.21
N VAL A 534 45.44 6.22 2.25
CA VAL A 534 44.90 6.98 3.40
C VAL A 534 44.52 8.41 3.01
N TYR A 535 45.32 9.07 2.15
CA TYR A 535 44.99 10.37 1.58
C TYR A 535 43.68 10.31 0.75
N ASN A 536 43.55 9.29 -0.10
CA ASN A 536 42.34 9.11 -0.91
C ASN A 536 41.10 8.84 -0.05
N MET A 537 41.26 8.08 1.03
CA MET A 537 40.19 7.83 2.01
C MET A 537 39.76 9.11 2.73
N ALA A 538 40.71 9.91 3.24
CA ALA A 538 40.42 11.18 3.89
C ALA A 538 39.72 12.17 2.94
N LYS A 539 40.17 12.24 1.68
CA LYS A 539 39.54 13.06 0.64
C LYS A 539 38.14 12.57 0.27
N GLY A 540 37.91 11.25 0.28
CA GLY A 540 36.58 10.66 0.11
C GLY A 540 35.62 11.03 1.24
N MET A 541 36.09 11.00 2.49
CA MET A 541 35.31 11.38 3.68
C MET A 541 34.94 12.86 3.72
N LEU A 542 35.76 13.73 3.13
CA LEU A 542 35.45 15.17 3.00
C LEU A 542 34.44 15.46 1.88
N ARG A 543 34.33 14.59 0.86
CA ARG A 543 33.38 14.74 -0.26
C ARG A 543 32.02 14.10 0.01
N ALA A 544 31.97 13.06 0.82
CA ALA A 544 30.72 12.44 1.22
C ALA A 544 30.05 13.34 2.28
N ASP A 545 28.98 14.03 1.92
CA ASP A 545 28.13 14.76 2.89
C ASP A 545 27.36 13.83 3.84
N THR A 546 27.58 12.53 3.73
CA THR A 546 26.80 11.45 4.36
C THR A 546 27.33 10.99 5.73
N PHE A 547 28.38 11.63 6.28
CA PHE A 547 29.11 11.10 7.45
C PHE A 547 29.54 12.15 8.48
N THR A 548 28.84 13.26 8.62
CA THR A 548 29.18 14.28 9.62
C THR A 548 28.22 14.28 10.79
N PHE A 549 28.61 14.81 11.94
CA PHE A 549 27.67 15.19 12.99
C PHE A 549 26.89 16.49 12.68
N THR A 550 26.64 16.80 11.38
CA THR A 550 26.02 18.07 10.94
C THR A 550 24.71 17.87 10.15
N SER A 551 23.57 18.24 10.73
CA SER A 551 22.28 18.30 10.01
C SER A 551 22.32 19.27 8.81
N HIS A 552 21.69 18.92 7.68
CA HIS A 552 21.40 19.83 6.55
C HIS A 552 20.47 21.00 6.97
N ARG A 553 21.00 22.01 7.67
CA ARG A 553 20.41 23.37 7.73
C ARG A 553 21.51 24.43 7.82
N THR A 554 21.28 25.49 7.06
CA THR A 554 22.23 26.50 6.57
C THR A 554 22.77 27.50 7.61
N LYS A 555 23.10 27.06 8.84
CA LYS A 555 23.91 27.80 9.83
C LYS A 555 24.41 26.82 10.90
N THR A 556 25.70 26.49 10.84
CA THR A 556 26.40 25.62 11.79
C THR A 556 26.55 26.31 13.15
N ASP A 557 26.00 25.71 14.21
CA ASP A 557 26.39 26.04 15.60
C ASP A 557 27.63 25.18 15.93
N SER A 558 28.81 25.80 15.94
CA SER A 558 30.07 25.13 16.29
C SER A 558 30.01 24.46 17.67
N GLY A 559 29.21 25.00 18.59
CA GLY A 559 29.01 24.42 19.92
C GLY A 559 28.21 23.12 19.91
N ARG A 560 27.38 22.86 18.89
CA ARG A 560 26.65 21.59 18.75
C ARG A 560 27.56 20.48 18.24
N VAL A 561 28.37 20.77 17.22
CA VAL A 561 29.32 19.81 16.64
C VAL A 561 30.32 19.34 17.69
N GLN A 562 30.80 20.25 18.54
CA GLN A 562 31.70 19.93 19.64
C GLN A 562 31.05 18.96 20.65
N ARG A 563 29.80 19.21 21.07
CA ARG A 563 29.09 18.34 22.03
C ARG A 563 28.84 16.95 21.47
N ASP A 564 28.39 16.86 20.22
CA ASP A 564 28.05 15.59 19.58
C ASP A 564 29.33 14.74 19.34
N LEU A 565 30.44 15.39 18.95
CA LEU A 565 31.74 14.76 18.81
C LEU A 565 32.32 14.29 20.15
N GLU A 566 32.22 15.11 21.20
CA GLU A 566 32.66 14.77 22.54
C GLU A 566 31.90 13.56 23.09
N GLU A 567 30.58 13.52 22.89
CA GLU A 567 29.75 12.41 23.31
C GLU A 567 30.11 11.12 22.56
N ALA A 568 30.25 11.18 21.22
CA ALA A 568 30.60 10.01 20.42
C ALA A 568 31.97 9.42 20.80
N ILE A 569 32.99 10.27 20.96
CA ILE A 569 34.34 9.84 21.35
C ILE A 569 34.32 9.22 22.76
N ARG A 570 33.57 9.84 23.70
CA ARG A 570 33.44 9.35 25.08
C ARG A 570 32.76 7.98 25.13
N VAL A 571 31.66 7.79 24.41
CA VAL A 571 30.98 6.50 24.34
C VAL A 571 31.94 5.47 23.77
N MET A 572 32.59 5.72 22.63
CA MET A 572 33.56 4.77 22.05
C MET A 572 34.71 4.39 22.99
N ALA A 573 35.18 5.32 23.83
CA ALA A 573 36.25 5.06 24.79
C ALA A 573 35.81 4.18 25.98
N GLN A 574 34.52 4.19 26.35
CA GLN A 574 33.99 3.42 27.50
C GLN A 574 33.81 1.92 27.22
N GLY A 575 33.72 1.52 25.95
CA GLY A 575 33.46 0.12 25.56
C GLY A 575 34.47 -0.87 26.15
N PRO A 576 35.79 -0.70 25.94
CA PRO A 576 36.81 -1.61 26.47
C PRO A 576 36.86 -1.71 27.99
N GLU A 577 36.60 -0.60 28.70
CA GLU A 577 36.54 -0.58 30.17
C GLU A 577 35.34 -1.38 30.70
N LEU A 578 34.17 -1.22 30.07
CA LEU A 578 32.96 -1.96 30.41
C LEU A 578 33.08 -3.46 30.09
N GLU A 579 33.80 -3.82 29.03
CA GLU A 579 34.10 -5.22 28.71
C GLU A 579 35.03 -5.86 29.73
N THR A 580 36.07 -5.15 30.14
CA THR A 580 36.99 -5.60 31.19
C THR A 580 36.26 -5.74 32.52
N ALA A 581 35.44 -4.75 32.89
CA ALA A 581 34.63 -4.78 34.10
C ALA A 581 33.61 -5.92 34.10
N LEU A 582 32.95 -6.19 32.95
CA LEU A 582 32.01 -7.30 32.84
C LEU A 582 32.71 -8.66 32.93
N ALA A 583 33.88 -8.79 32.31
CA ALA A 583 34.70 -10.00 32.39
C ALA A 583 35.14 -10.28 33.84
N GLU A 584 35.58 -9.24 34.56
CA GLU A 584 35.98 -9.35 35.96
C GLU A 584 34.80 -9.64 36.89
N ALA A 585 33.66 -8.95 36.73
CA ALA A 585 32.44 -9.21 37.51
C ALA A 585 31.90 -10.61 37.24
N THR A 586 31.97 -11.10 36.00
CA THR A 586 31.59 -12.47 35.64
C THR A 586 32.53 -13.51 36.23
N ARG A 587 33.83 -13.21 36.35
CA ARG A 587 34.79 -14.08 37.04
C ARG A 587 34.49 -14.16 38.53
N ARG A 588 34.32 -13.02 39.21
CA ARG A 588 34.01 -12.98 40.65
C ARG A 588 32.68 -13.67 40.97
N ALA A 589 31.64 -13.46 40.18
CA ALA A 589 30.36 -14.15 40.35
C ALA A 589 30.46 -15.68 40.19
N ARG A 590 31.40 -16.17 39.38
CA ARG A 590 31.67 -17.61 39.24
C ARG A 590 32.49 -18.19 40.40
N GLU A 591 33.36 -17.39 41.01
CA GLU A 591 34.24 -17.80 42.10
C GLU A 591 33.55 -17.73 43.47
N ASP A 592 32.85 -16.63 43.76
CA ASP A 592 32.28 -16.35 45.09
C ASP A 592 30.89 -16.97 45.30
N LEU A 593 30.14 -17.24 44.21
CA LEU A 593 28.81 -17.85 44.19
C LEU A 593 27.82 -17.27 45.23
N ASN A 594 27.93 -15.98 45.54
CA ASN A 594 27.11 -15.28 46.53
C ASN A 594 26.20 -14.22 45.87
N GLU A 595 25.18 -13.77 46.61
CA GLU A 595 24.15 -12.88 46.07
C GLU A 595 24.70 -11.47 45.72
N GLU A 596 25.69 -10.99 46.47
CA GLU A 596 26.32 -9.68 46.23
C GLU A 596 27.14 -9.65 44.93
N SER A 597 27.97 -10.66 44.67
CA SER A 597 28.78 -10.77 43.44
C SER A 597 27.90 -10.95 42.19
N PHE A 598 26.78 -11.66 42.31
CA PHE A 598 25.82 -11.81 41.23
C PHE A 598 25.04 -10.51 40.96
N ALA A 599 24.65 -9.77 42.00
CA ALA A 599 24.01 -8.46 41.85
C ALA A 599 24.95 -7.46 41.17
N GLU A 600 26.24 -7.49 41.51
CA GLU A 600 27.28 -6.67 40.87
C GLU A 600 27.47 -7.04 39.39
N GLN A 601 27.49 -8.34 39.05
CA GLN A 601 27.53 -8.80 37.66
C GLN A 601 26.32 -8.30 36.86
N GLN A 602 25.11 -8.37 37.43
CA GLN A 602 23.90 -7.86 36.77
C GLN A 602 23.94 -6.33 36.56
N ARG A 603 24.51 -5.59 37.52
CA ARG A 603 24.68 -4.14 37.42
C ARG A 603 25.60 -3.79 36.25
N VAL A 604 26.77 -4.40 36.16
CA VAL A 604 27.74 -4.16 35.08
C VAL A 604 27.19 -4.63 33.72
N HIS A 605 26.47 -5.75 33.68
CA HIS A 605 25.79 -6.20 32.46
C HIS A 605 24.74 -5.21 31.97
N ARG A 606 23.98 -4.58 32.87
CA ARG A 606 23.01 -3.52 32.51
C ARG A 606 23.73 -2.29 31.96
N MET A 607 24.83 -1.86 32.58
CA MET A 607 25.66 -0.76 32.07
C MET A 607 26.19 -1.04 30.67
N LYS A 608 26.61 -2.28 30.36
CA LYS A 608 27.01 -2.66 29.00
C LYS A 608 25.83 -2.62 28.02
N MET A 609 24.64 -3.07 28.42
CA MET A 609 23.45 -2.99 27.56
C MET A 609 23.06 -1.53 27.26
N ASP A 610 23.09 -0.66 28.25
CA ASP A 610 22.79 0.76 28.08
C ASP A 610 23.83 1.43 27.18
N HIS A 611 25.11 1.06 27.32
CA HIS A 611 26.19 1.48 26.44
C HIS A 611 26.00 1.03 24.99
N ASP A 612 25.70 -0.26 24.76
CA ASP A 612 25.46 -0.83 23.43
C ASP A 612 24.22 -0.16 22.77
N GLN A 613 23.20 0.17 23.55
CA GLN A 613 22.03 0.92 23.09
C GLN A 613 22.41 2.35 22.70
N ARG A 614 23.18 3.06 23.53
CA ARG A 614 23.62 4.44 23.23
C ARG A 614 24.50 4.48 21.98
N LEU A 615 25.35 3.48 21.79
CA LEU A 615 26.19 3.31 20.61
C LEU A 615 25.34 3.08 19.35
N ALA A 616 24.26 2.30 19.47
CA ALA A 616 23.30 2.10 18.38
C ALA A 616 22.54 3.39 18.04
N GLU A 617 22.13 4.18 19.04
CA GLU A 617 21.47 5.47 18.84
C GLU A 617 22.38 6.46 18.09
N LEU A 618 23.64 6.59 18.51
CA LEU A 618 24.64 7.44 17.85
C LEU A 618 25.00 6.96 16.43
N ALA A 619 24.89 5.66 16.17
CA ALA A 619 25.13 5.07 14.84
C ALA A 619 23.90 5.09 13.91
N GLN A 620 22.69 5.35 14.43
CA GLN A 620 21.42 5.34 13.70
C GLN A 620 20.77 6.73 13.56
N SER A 621 21.27 7.77 14.22
CA SER A 621 20.68 9.11 14.16
C SER A 621 20.76 9.72 12.75
N GLU A 622 19.65 9.64 12.01
CA GLU A 622 19.42 10.26 10.69
C GLU A 622 19.02 11.75 10.76
N ASP A 623 19.18 12.43 11.91
CA ASP A 623 19.14 13.91 11.95
C ASP A 623 20.44 14.54 11.37
N ILE A 624 21.30 13.70 10.81
CA ILE A 624 22.32 14.07 9.85
C ILE A 624 22.16 13.19 8.61
N ILE A 625 21.17 13.52 7.77
CA ILE A 625 21.24 13.27 6.33
C ILE A 625 20.92 14.57 5.61
#